data_AF-A0AAU1I179-F1
#
_entry.id   AF-A0AAU1I179-F1
#
_cell.length_a   1.000
_cell.length_b   1.000
_cell.length_c   1.000
_cell.angle_alpha   90.00
_cell.angle_beta   90.00
_cell.angle_gamma   90.00
#
_symmetry.space_group_name_H-M   'P 1'
#
loop_
_entity.id
_entity.type
_entity.pdbx_description
1 polymer ?
#
loop_
_entity_poly.entity_id
_entity_poly.type
_entity_poly.pdbx_seq_one_letter_code
_entity_poly.pdbx_strand_id
1 'polypeptide(L)'
;MTGVNGLKDATAIVGIGQTPFAKRLAEDERTLACRAVVAALDDAGIAPGEVDALASYTMEETDEVELAKAVGFGDLTFFSKVGYGGGGSCATVAHLAAAIAAGQATVGVAWRSRKRGSGPRPWRNTTAQLPTPAQWTRPYGLLRPVDEIAMLARRYMHEYGATRDHLFNVALACRNRANQNPAAVMYERPLTREMYMTSRWISEPLCLFDNCLETDGALACVIVSRERARDCRHKPVYVHSAAQGLPAQHHGMVNYWNDDPLTGPAWTAARHLWKHSDFTPQDVDVAQIYDAFTALIPLSLEGYGFCGRGEGGAFTEGGALEIGGLLPLNTGGGGLSEAYVHGFNLINEGVKQLRGTSTAQVPDAATCLVTAGEGVPTSALLLRS
;
A
#
# COMPACT_ATOMS: atom_id res chain seq x y z
N MET A 1 27.75 21.32 17.27
CA MET A 1 27.40 20.01 16.70
C MET A 1 25.90 20.04 16.42
N THR A 2 25.52 20.41 15.21
CA THR A 2 24.12 20.41 14.75
C THR A 2 23.66 18.96 14.68
N GLY A 3 22.60 18.63 15.41
CA GLY A 3 22.08 17.27 15.54
C GLY A 3 21.85 16.64 14.17
N VAL A 4 22.09 15.34 14.07
CA VAL A 4 21.83 14.53 12.88
C VAL A 4 20.41 14.86 12.38
N ASN A 5 20.29 15.47 11.20
CA ASN A 5 19.01 15.66 10.53
C ASN A 5 18.41 14.27 10.30
N GLY A 6 17.47 13.86 11.15
CA GLY A 6 16.75 12.60 11.00
C GLY A 6 15.75 12.68 9.83
N LEU A 7 15.19 11.54 9.45
CA LEU A 7 14.18 11.45 8.38
C LEU A 7 12.94 12.32 8.64
N LYS A 8 12.62 12.53 9.92
CA LYS A 8 11.40 13.20 10.38
C LYS A 8 11.22 14.57 9.74
N ASP A 9 10.19 14.68 8.91
CA ASP A 9 9.79 15.89 8.17
C ASP A 9 10.90 16.50 7.30
N ALA A 10 11.99 15.78 7.06
CA ALA A 10 13.11 16.28 6.25
C ALA A 10 12.76 16.32 4.76
N THR A 11 11.75 15.55 4.36
CA THR A 11 11.27 15.45 2.98
C THR A 11 9.75 15.48 2.93
N ALA A 12 9.21 15.77 1.74
CA ALA A 12 7.78 15.80 1.50
C ALA A 12 7.44 15.23 0.13
N ILE A 13 6.27 14.60 0.04
CA ILE A 13 5.60 14.30 -1.22
C ILE A 13 4.96 15.59 -1.74
N VAL A 14 5.38 16.00 -2.93
CA VAL A 14 4.98 17.27 -3.58
C VAL A 14 4.22 17.08 -4.87
N GLY A 15 4.24 15.89 -5.45
CA GLY A 15 3.47 15.52 -6.63
C GLY A 15 2.89 14.12 -6.52
N ILE A 16 1.67 13.92 -7.01
CA ILE A 16 1.07 12.59 -7.21
C ILE A 16 0.50 12.48 -8.62
N GLY A 17 0.65 11.30 -9.23
CA GLY A 17 0.15 11.02 -10.57
C GLY A 17 -0.44 9.62 -10.64
N GLN A 18 -1.48 9.46 -11.46
CA GLN A 18 -2.10 8.16 -11.73
C GLN A 18 -2.66 8.10 -13.15
N THR A 19 -2.65 6.90 -13.74
CA THR A 19 -3.42 6.61 -14.94
C THR A 19 -4.87 6.22 -14.56
N PRO A 20 -5.78 6.08 -15.55
CA PRO A 20 -7.03 5.37 -15.32
C PRO A 20 -6.78 3.95 -14.80
N PHE A 21 -7.77 3.39 -14.10
CA PHE A 21 -7.76 2.01 -13.62
C PHE A 21 -8.78 1.17 -14.37
N ALA A 22 -8.36 0.03 -14.93
CA ALA A 22 -9.26 -0.88 -15.65
C ALA A 22 -8.71 -2.32 -15.67
N LYS A 23 -9.38 -3.27 -16.32
CA LYS A 23 -8.86 -4.65 -16.50
C LYS A 23 -8.10 -4.86 -17.81
N ARG A 24 -8.19 -3.94 -18.77
CA ARG A 24 -7.62 -4.11 -20.12
C ARG A 24 -7.32 -2.75 -20.72
N LEU A 25 -6.37 -2.04 -20.12
CA LEU A 25 -5.90 -0.78 -20.72
C LEU A 25 -5.16 -1.09 -22.03
N ALA A 26 -5.36 -0.24 -23.03
CA ALA A 26 -4.78 -0.45 -24.36
C ALA A 26 -3.26 -0.26 -24.32
N GLU A 27 -2.79 0.75 -23.58
CA GLU A 27 -1.38 1.09 -23.43
C GLU A 27 -0.58 -0.03 -22.74
N ASP A 28 0.68 -0.18 -23.14
CA ASP A 28 1.63 -1.10 -22.49
C ASP A 28 2.03 -0.60 -21.08
N GLU A 29 2.58 -1.50 -20.25
CA GLU A 29 2.92 -1.18 -18.84
C GLU A 29 3.90 -0.01 -18.73
N ARG A 30 4.87 0.08 -19.65
CA ARG A 30 5.84 1.18 -19.73
C ARG A 30 5.18 2.52 -20.02
N THR A 31 4.25 2.57 -20.97
CA THR A 31 3.53 3.80 -21.30
C THR A 31 2.67 4.24 -20.12
N LEU A 32 2.03 3.31 -19.42
CA LEU A 32 1.31 3.62 -18.18
C LEU A 32 2.26 4.21 -17.12
N ALA A 33 3.44 3.60 -16.93
CA ALA A 33 4.47 4.11 -16.02
C ALA A 33 4.87 5.56 -16.35
N CYS A 34 5.26 5.81 -17.60
CA CYS A 34 5.66 7.16 -18.05
C CYS A 34 4.54 8.17 -17.83
N ARG A 35 3.28 7.82 -18.14
CA ARG A 35 2.13 8.72 -17.96
C ARG A 35 1.89 9.06 -16.50
N ALA A 36 1.96 8.09 -15.59
CA ALA A 36 1.78 8.34 -14.16
C ALA A 36 2.90 9.24 -13.61
N VAL A 37 4.14 9.00 -14.04
CA VAL A 37 5.31 9.79 -13.66
C VAL A 37 5.23 11.22 -14.18
N VAL A 38 4.91 11.43 -15.45
CA VAL A 38 4.71 12.78 -16.01
C VAL A 38 3.58 13.50 -15.29
N ALA A 39 2.46 12.83 -15.01
CA ALA A 39 1.37 13.42 -14.23
C ALA A 39 1.81 13.83 -12.81
N ALA A 40 2.66 13.03 -12.15
CA ALA A 40 3.18 13.37 -10.83
C ALA A 40 4.14 14.56 -10.85
N LEU A 41 4.98 14.66 -11.90
CA LEU A 41 5.87 15.80 -12.11
C LEU A 41 5.09 17.08 -12.43
N ASP A 42 4.05 16.97 -13.27
CA ASP A 42 3.13 18.06 -13.55
C ASP A 42 2.39 18.50 -12.28
N ASP A 43 1.90 17.57 -11.45
CA ASP A 43 1.30 17.91 -10.14
C ASP A 43 2.31 18.64 -9.23
N ALA A 44 3.58 18.20 -9.19
CA ALA A 44 4.62 18.87 -8.42
C ALA A 44 5.03 20.24 -8.99
N GLY A 45 4.88 20.45 -10.30
CA GLY A 45 5.46 21.58 -11.02
C GLY A 45 6.97 21.47 -11.21
N ILE A 46 7.48 20.26 -11.36
CA ILE A 46 8.91 19.96 -11.50
C ILE A 46 9.18 19.47 -12.93
N ALA A 47 10.23 19.98 -13.56
CA ALA A 47 10.58 19.55 -14.91
C ALA A 47 11.24 18.16 -14.87
N PRO A 48 11.01 17.29 -15.88
CA PRO A 48 11.65 15.97 -15.96
C PRO A 48 13.16 15.99 -15.75
N GLY A 49 13.87 16.96 -16.34
CA GLY A 49 15.32 17.08 -16.23
C GLY A 49 15.86 17.41 -14.83
N GLU A 50 14.99 17.77 -13.88
CA GLU A 50 15.38 17.99 -12.47
C GLU A 50 15.42 16.68 -11.66
N VAL A 51 14.84 15.58 -12.18
CA VAL A 51 14.80 14.29 -11.48
C VAL A 51 16.19 13.64 -11.47
N ASP A 52 16.67 13.32 -10.27
CA ASP A 52 17.97 12.68 -10.04
C ASP A 52 17.86 11.38 -9.21
N ALA A 53 16.67 10.98 -8.76
CA ALA A 53 16.49 9.75 -8.00
C ALA A 53 15.23 8.95 -8.34
N LEU A 54 15.36 7.62 -8.33
CA LEU A 54 14.30 6.68 -8.69
C LEU A 54 14.11 5.58 -7.65
N ALA A 55 12.85 5.24 -7.32
CA ALA A 55 12.55 4.05 -6.53
C ALA A 55 11.34 3.29 -7.06
N SER A 56 11.53 1.99 -7.27
CA SER A 56 10.49 1.11 -7.79
C SER A 56 10.48 -0.23 -7.07
N TYR A 57 9.70 -1.18 -7.58
CA TYR A 57 9.56 -2.51 -7.02
C TYR A 57 10.48 -3.47 -7.78
N THR A 58 10.98 -4.53 -7.14
CA THR A 58 11.68 -5.60 -7.89
C THR A 58 10.77 -6.33 -8.88
N MET A 59 9.45 -6.14 -8.77
CA MET A 59 8.43 -6.66 -9.69
C MET A 59 8.01 -5.64 -10.76
N GLU A 60 8.73 -4.53 -10.92
CA GLU A 60 8.48 -3.54 -11.96
C GLU A 60 8.96 -4.04 -13.32
N GLU A 61 8.11 -3.96 -14.34
CA GLU A 61 8.46 -4.35 -15.71
C GLU A 61 9.32 -3.27 -16.40
N THR A 62 9.09 -2.01 -16.04
CA THR A 62 9.84 -0.87 -16.58
C THR A 62 11.06 -0.58 -15.72
N ASP A 63 12.25 -0.90 -16.24
CA ASP A 63 13.51 -0.55 -15.58
C ASP A 63 13.74 0.97 -15.54
N GLU A 64 14.48 1.40 -14.52
CA GLU A 64 14.84 2.80 -14.25
C GLU A 64 15.44 3.50 -15.48
N VAL A 65 16.32 2.79 -16.20
CA VAL A 65 17.02 3.31 -17.39
C VAL A 65 16.04 3.61 -18.52
N GLU A 66 15.06 2.73 -18.73
CA GLU A 66 14.06 2.91 -19.78
C GLU A 66 13.09 4.04 -19.43
N LEU A 67 12.70 4.14 -18.14
CA LEU A 67 11.88 5.25 -17.67
C LEU A 67 12.60 6.59 -17.83
N ALA A 68 13.86 6.66 -17.40
CA ALA A 68 14.67 7.87 -17.46
C ALA A 68 14.84 8.39 -18.88
N LYS A 69 15.15 7.48 -19.80
CA LYS A 69 15.25 7.78 -21.23
C LYS A 69 13.91 8.24 -21.82
N ALA A 70 12.81 7.59 -21.46
CA ALA A 70 11.50 7.86 -22.05
C ALA A 70 10.90 9.19 -21.57
N VAL A 71 11.11 9.55 -20.31
CA VAL A 71 10.56 10.77 -19.70
C VAL A 71 11.51 11.97 -19.83
N GLY A 72 12.81 11.73 -19.97
CA GLY A 72 13.83 12.78 -20.14
C GLY A 72 14.38 13.28 -18.80
N PHE A 73 14.79 12.36 -17.92
CA PHE A 73 15.41 12.71 -16.65
C PHE A 73 16.83 13.25 -16.80
N GLY A 74 17.30 13.92 -15.74
CA GLY A 74 18.68 14.36 -15.61
C GLY A 74 19.63 13.21 -15.25
N ASP A 75 20.82 13.57 -14.78
CA ASP A 75 21.79 12.59 -14.26
C ASP A 75 21.25 11.98 -12.97
N LEU A 76 21.00 10.66 -12.99
CA LEU A 76 20.52 9.93 -11.81
C LEU A 76 21.68 9.66 -10.84
N THR A 77 21.54 10.12 -9.61
CA THR A 77 22.50 9.92 -8.52
C THR A 77 22.06 8.83 -7.54
N PHE A 78 20.79 8.43 -7.58
CA PHE A 78 20.25 7.36 -6.75
C PHE A 78 19.18 6.54 -7.49
N PHE A 79 19.22 5.23 -7.35
CA PHE A 79 18.15 4.35 -7.79
C PHE A 79 18.04 3.12 -6.89
N SER A 80 16.82 2.68 -6.59
CA SER A 80 16.60 1.50 -5.76
C SER A 80 15.35 0.71 -6.17
N LYS A 81 15.43 -0.61 -5.98
CA LYS A 81 14.26 -1.50 -6.09
C LYS A 81 13.97 -2.14 -4.74
N VAL A 82 12.70 -2.14 -4.34
CA VAL A 82 12.26 -2.80 -3.10
C VAL A 82 11.56 -4.13 -3.40
N GLY A 83 11.94 -5.16 -2.64
CA GLY A 83 11.43 -6.51 -2.78
C GLY A 83 10.00 -6.71 -2.28
N TYR A 84 9.59 -7.98 -2.25
CA TYR A 84 8.39 -8.47 -1.55
C TYR A 84 7.04 -7.93 -2.06
N GLY A 85 6.98 -7.49 -3.32
CA GLY A 85 5.73 -7.09 -3.97
C GLY A 85 5.04 -5.97 -3.21
N GLY A 86 3.79 -6.19 -2.80
CA GLY A 86 3.01 -5.22 -2.03
C GLY A 86 3.68 -4.70 -0.75
N GLY A 87 4.56 -5.49 -0.12
CA GLY A 87 5.30 -5.10 1.09
C GLY A 87 6.31 -3.97 0.87
N GLY A 88 6.74 -3.75 -0.37
CA GLY A 88 7.73 -2.74 -0.73
C GLY A 88 7.17 -1.34 -1.01
N SER A 89 5.84 -1.14 -0.97
CA SER A 89 5.22 0.12 -1.45
C SER A 89 5.73 1.36 -0.72
N CYS A 90 5.50 1.43 0.58
CA CYS A 90 5.93 2.54 1.44
C CYS A 90 7.45 2.70 1.46
N ALA A 91 8.19 1.60 1.33
CA ALA A 91 9.65 1.61 1.30
C ALA A 91 10.22 2.30 0.06
N THR A 92 9.52 2.32 -1.08
CA THR A 92 9.98 3.11 -2.25
C THR A 92 10.09 4.59 -1.91
N VAL A 93 9.08 5.14 -1.21
CA VAL A 93 9.10 6.52 -0.70
C VAL A 93 10.15 6.67 0.41
N ALA A 94 10.25 5.70 1.34
CA ALA A 94 11.21 5.76 2.43
C ALA A 94 12.66 5.80 1.95
N HIS A 95 13.02 5.04 0.92
CA HIS A 95 14.35 5.03 0.32
C HIS A 95 14.70 6.40 -0.28
N LEU A 96 13.79 7.00 -1.06
CA LEU A 96 13.99 8.33 -1.63
C LEU A 96 14.06 9.39 -0.55
N ALA A 97 13.17 9.32 0.44
CA ALA A 97 13.17 10.24 1.57
C ALA A 97 14.50 10.18 2.34
N ALA A 98 15.06 8.99 2.56
CA ALA A 98 16.36 8.81 3.20
C ALA A 98 17.51 9.33 2.34
N ALA A 99 17.53 9.02 1.04
CA ALA A 99 18.55 9.49 0.11
C ALA A 99 18.58 11.03 0.03
N ILE A 100 17.41 11.66 -0.08
CA ILE A 100 17.27 13.12 -0.14
C ILE A 100 17.65 13.76 1.20
N ALA A 101 17.17 13.22 2.33
CA ALA A 101 17.54 13.73 3.66
C ALA A 101 19.06 13.63 3.92
N ALA A 102 19.73 12.63 3.35
CA ALA A 102 21.18 12.45 3.42
C ALA A 102 21.96 13.28 2.39
N GLY A 103 21.28 14.01 1.49
CA GLY A 103 21.90 14.80 0.43
C GLY A 103 22.49 13.99 -0.73
N GLN A 104 22.08 12.72 -0.89
CA GLN A 104 22.49 11.88 -2.03
C GLN A 104 21.72 12.23 -3.32
N ALA A 105 20.53 12.80 -3.18
CA ALA A 105 19.63 13.18 -4.27
C ALA A 105 18.80 14.41 -3.88
N THR A 106 18.11 15.00 -4.86
CA THR A 106 17.33 16.23 -4.67
C THR A 106 15.87 16.08 -5.05
N VAL A 107 15.57 15.35 -6.13
CA VAL A 107 14.22 15.14 -6.67
C VAL A 107 14.03 13.66 -6.98
N GLY A 108 13.27 12.99 -6.12
CA GLY A 108 12.96 11.57 -6.24
C GLY A 108 11.60 11.31 -6.88
N VAL A 109 11.53 10.30 -7.74
CA VAL A 109 10.27 9.73 -8.23
C VAL A 109 10.15 8.28 -7.79
N ALA A 110 9.08 7.99 -7.03
CA ALA A 110 8.66 6.61 -6.75
C ALA A 110 7.48 6.24 -7.63
N TRP A 111 7.45 5.02 -8.19
CA TRP A 111 6.31 4.57 -8.99
C TRP A 111 6.02 3.08 -8.87
N ARG A 112 4.79 2.73 -9.28
CA ARG A 112 4.39 1.37 -9.60
C ARG A 112 3.48 1.37 -10.83
N SER A 113 3.81 0.57 -11.83
CA SER A 113 2.90 0.22 -12.93
C SER A 113 2.48 -1.24 -12.87
N ARG A 114 1.27 -1.58 -13.28
CA ARG A 114 0.84 -2.99 -13.40
C ARG A 114 -0.09 -3.16 -14.57
N LYS A 115 0.08 -4.24 -15.32
CA LYS A 115 -0.88 -4.72 -16.33
C LYS A 115 -1.31 -6.16 -16.03
N ARG A 116 -2.18 -6.34 -15.03
CA ARG A 116 -2.58 -7.67 -14.52
C ARG A 116 -3.86 -8.20 -15.16
N GLY A 117 -4.73 -7.37 -15.72
CA GLY A 117 -6.04 -7.81 -16.20
C GLY A 117 -6.00 -8.54 -17.56
N SER A 118 -4.84 -8.58 -18.24
CA SER A 118 -4.58 -9.40 -19.44
C SER A 118 -3.34 -10.31 -19.36
N GLY A 119 -2.60 -10.30 -18.25
CA GLY A 119 -1.33 -11.03 -18.11
C GLY A 119 -1.48 -12.52 -17.73
N PRO A 120 -0.44 -13.35 -17.93
CA PRO A 120 -0.45 -14.74 -17.49
C PRO A 120 -0.60 -14.83 -15.95
N ARG A 121 -1.32 -15.85 -15.47
CA ARG A 121 -1.45 -16.13 -14.03
C ARG A 121 -0.19 -16.84 -13.53
N PRO A 122 0.69 -16.19 -12.72
CA PRO A 122 2.00 -16.76 -12.37
C PRO A 122 1.91 -18.11 -11.65
N TRP A 123 0.84 -18.30 -10.87
CA TRP A 123 0.53 -19.56 -10.15
C TRP A 123 0.08 -20.72 -11.05
N ARG A 124 -0.12 -20.50 -12.36
CA ARG A 124 -0.45 -21.55 -13.33
C ARG A 124 0.80 -22.30 -13.84
N ASN A 125 1.99 -21.73 -13.67
CA ASN A 125 3.24 -22.35 -14.12
C ASN A 125 3.72 -23.37 -13.09
N THR A 126 3.72 -24.64 -13.46
CA THR A 126 4.28 -25.75 -12.65
C THR A 126 5.64 -26.14 -13.22
N THR A 127 6.73 -25.83 -12.52
CA THR A 127 8.06 -26.40 -12.80
C THR A 127 8.24 -27.69 -11.98
N ALA A 128 8.96 -28.68 -12.53
CA ALA A 128 9.18 -29.96 -11.86
C ALA A 128 10.01 -29.86 -10.57
N GLN A 129 10.82 -28.81 -10.43
CA GLN A 129 11.56 -28.48 -9.22
C GLN A 129 11.33 -27.01 -8.85
N LEU A 130 11.17 -26.77 -7.55
CA LEU A 130 11.03 -25.44 -6.96
C LEU A 130 12.19 -25.22 -6.00
N PRO A 131 13.29 -24.54 -6.41
CA PRO A 131 14.44 -24.29 -5.53
C PRO A 131 14.19 -23.14 -4.53
N THR A 132 12.93 -22.91 -4.17
CA THR A 132 12.49 -21.82 -3.27
C THR A 132 11.66 -22.42 -2.14
N PRO A 133 11.37 -21.67 -1.06
CA PRO A 133 10.48 -22.13 0.01
C PRO A 133 9.09 -22.59 -0.49
N ALA A 134 8.70 -22.19 -1.71
CA ALA A 134 7.47 -22.64 -2.36
C ALA A 134 7.38 -24.18 -2.56
N GLN A 135 8.50 -24.93 -2.45
CA GLN A 135 8.48 -26.39 -2.47
C GLN A 135 7.66 -27.00 -1.31
N TRP A 136 7.51 -26.28 -0.20
CA TRP A 136 6.78 -26.75 0.98
C TRP A 136 5.27 -26.52 0.89
N THR A 137 4.81 -25.77 -0.11
CA THR A 137 3.41 -25.34 -0.20
C THR A 137 2.79 -25.70 -1.54
N ARG A 138 3.45 -25.35 -2.65
CA ARG A 138 2.89 -25.51 -4.00
C ARG A 138 2.58 -26.96 -4.39
N PRO A 139 3.43 -27.98 -4.13
CA PRO A 139 3.11 -29.37 -4.45
C PRO A 139 1.85 -29.89 -3.77
N TYR A 140 1.43 -29.25 -2.67
CA TYR A 140 0.27 -29.62 -1.86
C TYR A 140 -0.97 -28.78 -2.19
N GLY A 141 -0.95 -27.98 -3.25
CA GLY A 141 -2.10 -27.20 -3.71
C GLY A 141 -2.26 -25.82 -3.06
N LEU A 142 -1.35 -25.42 -2.17
CA LEU A 142 -1.28 -24.06 -1.64
C LEU A 142 -0.52 -23.17 -2.65
N LEU A 143 -1.27 -22.66 -3.63
CA LEU A 143 -0.71 -22.09 -4.87
C LEU A 143 -0.94 -20.59 -5.02
N ARG A 144 -2.12 -20.11 -4.59
CA ARG A 144 -2.56 -18.73 -4.81
C ARG A 144 -2.37 -17.94 -3.53
N PRO A 145 -2.07 -16.63 -3.61
CA PRO A 145 -1.97 -15.77 -2.42
C PRO A 145 -3.19 -15.85 -1.49
N VAL A 146 -4.40 -16.02 -2.05
CA VAL A 146 -5.63 -16.23 -1.26
C VAL A 146 -5.62 -17.52 -0.46
N ASP A 147 -5.02 -18.60 -0.98
CA ASP A 147 -4.91 -19.86 -0.23
C ASP A 147 -3.98 -19.69 0.97
N GLU A 148 -2.87 -18.96 0.75
CA GLU A 148 -1.88 -18.70 1.78
C GLU A 148 -2.45 -17.82 2.91
N ILE A 149 -3.19 -16.76 2.55
CA ILE A 149 -3.83 -15.89 3.54
C ILE A 149 -5.06 -16.54 4.19
N ALA A 150 -5.80 -17.40 3.47
CA ALA A 150 -6.93 -18.13 4.05
C ALA A 150 -6.52 -19.01 5.23
N MET A 151 -5.32 -19.60 5.20
CA MET A 151 -4.77 -20.35 6.33
C MET A 151 -4.56 -19.47 7.57
N LEU A 152 -3.98 -18.28 7.39
CA LEU A 152 -3.81 -17.31 8.49
C LEU A 152 -5.16 -16.81 9.01
N ALA A 153 -6.09 -16.47 8.10
CA ALA A 153 -7.44 -16.04 8.44
C ALA A 153 -8.17 -17.12 9.25
N ARG A 154 -8.09 -18.39 8.82
CA ARG A 154 -8.71 -19.51 9.54
C ARG A 154 -8.12 -19.67 10.94
N ARG A 155 -6.80 -19.53 11.09
CA ARG A 155 -6.14 -19.58 12.40
C ARG A 155 -6.58 -18.43 13.30
N TYR A 156 -6.62 -17.21 12.78
CA TYR A 156 -7.08 -16.02 13.50
C TYR A 156 -8.54 -16.15 13.97
N MET A 157 -9.43 -16.62 13.10
CA MET A 157 -10.83 -16.90 13.46
C MET A 157 -10.95 -18.01 14.52
N HIS A 158 -10.12 -19.04 14.45
CA HIS A 158 -10.10 -20.11 15.45
C HIS A 158 -9.65 -19.62 16.82
N GLU A 159 -8.61 -18.78 16.86
CA GLU A 159 -7.97 -18.35 18.10
C GLU A 159 -8.74 -17.22 18.80
N TYR A 160 -9.30 -16.28 18.04
CA TYR A 160 -9.91 -15.06 18.59
C TYR A 160 -11.40 -14.92 18.29
N GLY A 161 -12.03 -15.92 17.66
CA GLY A 161 -13.46 -15.91 17.39
C GLY A 161 -13.92 -14.91 16.33
N ALA A 162 -12.98 -14.37 15.53
CA ALA A 162 -13.33 -13.49 14.42
C ALA A 162 -14.29 -14.17 13.44
N THR A 163 -15.17 -13.37 12.84
CA THR A 163 -16.29 -13.87 12.03
C THR A 163 -16.23 -13.34 10.61
N ARG A 164 -17.05 -13.93 9.73
CA ARG A 164 -17.27 -13.37 8.39
C ARG A 164 -17.89 -11.99 8.42
N ASP A 165 -18.65 -11.64 9.45
CA ASP A 165 -19.22 -10.30 9.60
C ASP A 165 -18.11 -9.25 9.79
N HIS A 166 -17.05 -9.59 10.52
CA HIS A 166 -15.87 -8.71 10.64
C HIS A 166 -15.17 -8.49 9.31
N LEU A 167 -15.01 -9.55 8.50
CA LEU A 167 -14.43 -9.45 7.16
C LEU A 167 -15.33 -8.64 6.20
N PHE A 168 -16.65 -8.81 6.32
CA PHE A 168 -17.63 -8.03 5.57
C PHE A 168 -17.53 -6.53 5.88
N ASN A 169 -17.38 -6.14 7.15
CA ASN A 169 -17.25 -4.73 7.54
C ASN A 169 -16.09 -4.05 6.81
N VAL A 170 -14.96 -4.75 6.66
CA VAL A 170 -13.80 -4.25 5.90
C VAL A 170 -14.15 -4.06 4.42
N ALA A 171 -14.73 -5.09 3.77
CA ALA A 171 -15.11 -5.02 2.37
C ALA A 171 -16.15 -3.92 2.10
N LEU A 172 -17.11 -3.76 3.02
CA LEU A 172 -18.16 -2.76 2.95
C LEU A 172 -17.59 -1.35 3.06
N ALA A 173 -16.74 -1.07 4.06
CA ALA A 173 -16.11 0.23 4.22
C ALA A 173 -15.32 0.64 2.96
N CYS A 174 -14.48 -0.25 2.45
CA CYS A 174 -13.74 -0.01 1.20
C CYS A 174 -14.68 0.21 0.01
N ARG A 175 -15.78 -0.56 -0.09
CA ARG A 175 -16.72 -0.40 -1.19
C ARG A 175 -17.48 0.91 -1.12
N ASN A 176 -17.93 1.32 0.07
CA ASN A 176 -18.65 2.57 0.29
C ASN A 176 -17.79 3.77 -0.15
N ARG A 177 -16.48 3.72 0.10
CA ARG A 177 -15.51 4.72 -0.36
C ARG A 177 -15.30 4.70 -1.87
N ALA A 178 -15.08 3.52 -2.45
CA ALA A 178 -14.95 3.38 -3.91
C ALA A 178 -16.17 3.89 -4.68
N ASN A 179 -17.38 3.76 -4.13
CA ASN A 179 -18.61 4.26 -4.77
C ASN A 179 -18.68 5.79 -4.84
N GLN A 180 -17.85 6.51 -4.08
CA GLN A 180 -17.73 7.98 -4.11
C GLN A 180 -16.54 8.46 -4.97
N ASN A 181 -15.68 7.55 -5.42
CA ASN A 181 -14.47 7.86 -6.15
C ASN A 181 -14.63 7.51 -7.64
N PRO A 182 -14.80 8.50 -8.54
CA PRO A 182 -14.97 8.25 -9.97
C PRO A 182 -13.82 7.52 -10.65
N ALA A 183 -12.62 7.49 -10.03
CA ALA A 183 -11.48 6.73 -10.54
C ALA A 183 -11.51 5.24 -10.15
N ALA A 184 -12.31 4.85 -9.16
CA ALA A 184 -12.36 3.48 -8.67
C ALA A 184 -12.99 2.52 -9.68
N VAL A 185 -12.43 1.31 -9.80
CA VAL A 185 -12.99 0.25 -10.67
C VAL A 185 -14.39 -0.20 -10.21
N MET A 186 -14.70 -0.03 -8.92
CA MET A 186 -16.02 -0.31 -8.33
C MET A 186 -16.87 0.94 -8.08
N TYR A 187 -16.56 2.05 -8.74
CA TYR A 187 -17.42 3.24 -8.75
C TYR A 187 -18.86 2.88 -9.17
N GLU A 188 -19.86 3.39 -8.44
CA GLU A 188 -21.29 3.10 -8.61
C GLU A 188 -21.68 1.60 -8.60
N ARG A 189 -20.89 0.76 -7.92
CA ARG A 189 -21.17 -0.68 -7.73
C ARG A 189 -21.30 -1.03 -6.24
N PRO A 190 -22.46 -0.79 -5.61
CA PRO A 190 -22.62 -1.03 -4.18
C PRO A 190 -22.42 -2.51 -3.81
N LEU A 191 -22.06 -2.78 -2.55
CA LEU A 191 -21.96 -4.12 -1.98
C LEU A 191 -22.95 -4.23 -0.82
N THR A 192 -23.86 -5.19 -0.88
CA THR A 192 -24.76 -5.50 0.25
C THR A 192 -24.23 -6.67 1.06
N ARG A 193 -24.70 -6.81 2.30
CA ARG A 193 -24.37 -7.97 3.15
C ARG A 193 -24.79 -9.29 2.50
N GLU A 194 -25.97 -9.33 1.88
CA GLU A 194 -26.45 -10.52 1.19
C GLU A 194 -25.52 -10.92 0.05
N MET A 195 -25.10 -9.95 -0.79
CA MET A 195 -24.14 -10.20 -1.87
C MET A 195 -22.84 -10.80 -1.33
N TYR A 196 -22.31 -10.26 -0.22
CA TYR A 196 -21.09 -10.77 0.40
C TYR A 196 -21.28 -12.19 0.93
N MET A 197 -22.31 -12.40 1.75
CA MET A 197 -22.51 -13.66 2.48
C MET A 197 -22.82 -14.84 1.56
N THR A 198 -23.48 -14.58 0.43
CA THR A 198 -23.84 -15.58 -0.60
C THR A 198 -22.81 -15.69 -1.73
N SER A 199 -21.77 -14.85 -1.74
CA SER A 199 -20.76 -14.91 -2.79
C SER A 199 -19.95 -16.20 -2.75
N ARG A 200 -19.47 -16.61 -3.92
CA ARG A 200 -18.68 -17.85 -4.05
C ARG A 200 -17.40 -17.80 -3.20
N TRP A 201 -17.03 -18.95 -2.66
CA TRP A 201 -15.73 -19.15 -2.05
C TRP A 201 -14.60 -19.07 -3.09
N ILE A 202 -13.48 -18.47 -2.68
CA ILE A 202 -12.23 -18.55 -3.43
C ILE A 202 -11.30 -19.53 -2.74
N SER A 203 -11.12 -19.37 -1.43
CA SER A 203 -10.41 -20.27 -0.53
C SER A 203 -10.96 -20.02 0.87
N GLU A 204 -11.72 -20.96 1.44
CA GLU A 204 -12.39 -20.74 2.73
C GLU A 204 -11.36 -20.39 3.82
N PRO A 205 -11.56 -19.31 4.60
CA PRO A 205 -12.82 -18.58 4.84
C PRO A 205 -13.01 -17.31 3.98
N LEU A 206 -12.26 -17.15 2.88
CA LEU A 206 -12.26 -15.96 2.03
C LEU A 206 -13.11 -16.17 0.76
N CYS A 207 -14.14 -15.33 0.61
CA CYS A 207 -15.04 -15.29 -0.53
C CYS A 207 -14.56 -14.30 -1.60
N LEU A 208 -15.31 -14.18 -2.70
CA LEU A 208 -14.96 -13.30 -3.82
C LEU A 208 -14.66 -11.86 -3.39
N PHE A 209 -15.45 -11.31 -2.48
CA PHE A 209 -15.32 -9.92 -2.03
C PHE A 209 -14.26 -9.71 -0.96
N ASP A 210 -13.63 -10.78 -0.47
CA ASP A 210 -12.46 -10.71 0.39
C ASP A 210 -11.15 -10.56 -0.39
N ASN A 211 -11.20 -10.53 -1.72
CA ASN A 211 -10.03 -10.51 -2.58
C ASN A 211 -9.94 -9.19 -3.33
N CYS A 212 -8.74 -8.62 -3.38
CA CYS A 212 -8.45 -7.43 -4.18
C CYS A 212 -8.71 -7.62 -5.68
N LEU A 213 -8.78 -6.50 -6.39
CA LEU A 213 -9.03 -6.47 -7.82
C LEU A 213 -7.80 -6.95 -8.62
N GLU A 214 -8.06 -7.46 -9.82
CA GLU A 214 -7.04 -7.50 -10.87
C GLU A 214 -7.17 -6.19 -11.65
N THR A 215 -6.13 -5.36 -11.63
CA THR A 215 -6.16 -3.99 -12.20
C THR A 215 -4.93 -3.74 -13.07
N ASP A 216 -5.17 -3.06 -14.19
CA ASP A 216 -4.21 -2.34 -15.00
C ASP A 216 -4.21 -0.87 -14.57
N GLY A 217 -3.03 -0.31 -14.41
CA GLY A 217 -2.83 1.09 -14.10
C GLY A 217 -1.45 1.35 -13.52
N ALA A 218 -1.09 2.62 -13.43
CA ALA A 218 0.15 3.08 -12.83
C ALA A 218 -0.09 4.29 -11.94
N LEU A 219 0.73 4.39 -10.90
CA LEU A 219 0.78 5.55 -10.02
C LEU A 219 2.24 5.94 -9.77
N ALA A 220 2.46 7.22 -9.50
CA ALA A 220 3.74 7.75 -9.09
C ALA A 220 3.57 8.88 -8.07
N CYS A 221 4.63 9.15 -7.31
CA CYS A 221 4.73 10.35 -6.49
C CYS A 221 6.14 10.95 -6.55
N VAL A 222 6.22 12.25 -6.31
CA VAL A 222 7.46 13.04 -6.34
C VAL A 222 7.83 13.46 -4.92
N ILE A 223 9.07 13.19 -4.52
CA ILE A 223 9.61 13.50 -3.19
C ILE A 223 10.75 14.52 -3.34
N VAL A 224 10.75 15.55 -2.50
CA VAL A 224 11.82 16.56 -2.43
C VAL A 224 12.13 16.89 -0.97
N SER A 225 13.19 17.69 -0.72
CA SER A 225 13.49 18.19 0.62
C SER A 225 12.39 19.10 1.15
N ARG A 226 12.31 19.24 2.48
CA ARG A 226 11.38 20.17 3.15
C ARG A 226 11.48 21.59 2.63
N GLU A 227 12.70 22.05 2.34
CA GLU A 227 12.97 23.40 1.84
C GLU A 227 12.40 23.56 0.44
N ARG A 228 12.73 22.64 -0.48
CA ARG A 228 12.26 22.68 -1.87
C ARG A 228 10.74 22.51 -1.95
N ALA A 229 10.14 21.77 -1.03
CA ALA A 229 8.71 21.53 -1.02
C ALA A 229 7.86 22.82 -0.89
N ARG A 230 8.43 23.89 -0.34
CA ARG A 230 7.76 25.20 -0.21
C ARG A 230 7.56 25.92 -1.54
N ASP A 231 8.36 25.56 -2.55
CA ASP A 231 8.34 26.16 -3.88
C ASP A 231 7.50 25.35 -4.88
N CYS A 232 6.95 24.21 -4.46
CA CYS A 232 6.11 23.34 -5.29
C CYS A 232 4.64 23.80 -5.30
N ARG A 233 3.86 23.30 -6.27
CA ARG A 233 2.50 23.80 -6.58
C ARG A 233 1.47 23.58 -5.47
N HIS A 234 1.62 22.52 -4.68
CA HIS A 234 0.61 22.05 -3.74
C HIS A 234 1.11 22.04 -2.31
N LYS A 235 0.16 21.97 -1.37
CA LYS A 235 0.47 21.75 0.06
C LYS A 235 1.37 20.51 0.20
N PRO A 236 2.57 20.65 0.79
CA PRO A 236 3.49 19.53 0.95
C PRO A 236 2.93 18.53 1.94
N VAL A 237 3.14 17.24 1.68
CA VAL A 237 2.81 16.16 2.62
C VAL A 237 4.11 15.57 3.14
N TYR A 238 4.44 15.88 4.39
CA TYR A 238 5.71 15.52 5.00
C TYR A 238 5.78 14.03 5.31
N VAL A 239 6.93 13.42 5.01
CA VAL A 239 7.27 12.07 5.48
C VAL A 239 7.75 12.20 6.92
N HIS A 240 6.85 12.01 7.88
CA HIS A 240 7.16 12.21 9.29
C HIS A 240 7.91 11.02 9.89
N SER A 241 7.52 9.80 9.52
CA SER A 241 8.24 8.58 9.88
C SER A 241 8.09 7.55 8.77
N ALA A 242 9.09 6.69 8.62
CA ALA A 242 9.01 5.55 7.73
C ALA A 242 9.68 4.34 8.38
N ALA A 243 9.18 3.15 8.07
CA ALA A 243 9.73 1.91 8.60
C ALA A 243 9.62 0.77 7.59
N GLN A 244 10.50 -0.21 7.74
CA GLN A 244 10.38 -1.53 7.16
C GLN A 244 10.31 -2.58 8.28
N GLY A 245 9.60 -3.66 8.04
CA GLY A 245 9.38 -4.72 9.02
C GLY A 245 9.70 -6.10 8.45
N LEU A 246 10.70 -6.76 9.02
CA LEU A 246 10.98 -8.18 8.81
C LEU A 246 11.22 -8.85 10.17
N PRO A 247 10.23 -9.55 10.74
CA PRO A 247 10.39 -10.28 11.99
C PRO A 247 11.40 -11.43 11.84
N ALA A 248 12.02 -11.82 12.96
CA ALA A 248 12.81 -13.05 13.02
C ALA A 248 11.96 -14.26 12.64
N GLN A 249 12.54 -15.23 11.94
CA GLN A 249 11.87 -16.45 11.46
C GLN A 249 10.66 -16.19 10.55
N HIS A 250 10.47 -14.99 10.01
CA HIS A 250 9.32 -14.71 9.17
C HIS A 250 9.42 -15.44 7.81
N HIS A 251 8.31 -16.02 7.39
CA HIS A 251 8.15 -16.59 6.07
C HIS A 251 7.10 -15.79 5.30
N GLY A 252 7.51 -15.16 4.19
CA GLY A 252 6.62 -14.33 3.38
C GLY A 252 5.46 -15.16 2.80
N MET A 253 4.25 -14.62 2.87
CA MET A 253 2.93 -15.20 2.60
C MET A 253 2.55 -16.39 3.48
N VAL A 254 3.51 -17.21 3.88
CA VAL A 254 3.30 -18.53 4.51
C VAL A 254 3.95 -18.58 5.89
N ASN A 255 3.61 -17.61 6.72
CA ASN A 255 4.16 -17.43 8.07
C ASN A 255 3.65 -18.49 9.06
N TYR A 256 3.82 -19.78 8.74
CA TYR A 256 3.21 -20.91 9.45
C TYR A 256 4.15 -21.65 10.40
N TRP A 257 5.46 -21.47 10.22
CA TRP A 257 6.49 -22.25 10.89
C TRP A 257 7.23 -21.47 11.98
N ASN A 258 6.74 -20.28 12.33
CA ASN A 258 7.24 -19.52 13.45
C ASN A 258 6.44 -19.85 14.73
N ASP A 259 6.97 -19.45 15.89
CA ASP A 259 6.33 -19.71 17.18
C ASP A 259 4.94 -19.04 17.29
N ASP A 260 4.76 -17.95 16.54
CA ASP A 260 3.52 -17.18 16.51
C ASP A 260 3.18 -16.70 15.09
N PRO A 261 2.30 -17.43 14.37
CA PRO A 261 1.97 -17.14 12.97
C PRO A 261 1.16 -15.87 12.77
N LEU A 262 0.51 -15.36 13.83
CA LEU A 262 -0.34 -14.17 13.79
C LEU A 262 0.44 -12.89 14.15
N THR A 263 1.68 -13.00 14.65
CA THR A 263 2.61 -11.87 14.74
C THR A 263 3.28 -11.63 13.40
N GLY A 264 2.62 -10.83 12.57
CA GLY A 264 3.09 -10.45 11.25
C GLY A 264 4.16 -9.34 11.21
N PRO A 265 4.70 -9.04 10.03
CA PRO A 265 5.66 -7.97 9.78
C PRO A 265 5.20 -6.57 10.20
N ALA A 266 3.90 -6.27 10.22
CA ALA A 266 3.38 -4.98 10.74
C ALA A 266 3.89 -4.67 12.15
N TRP A 267 3.95 -5.66 13.06
CA TRP A 267 4.42 -5.47 14.44
C TRP A 267 5.85 -4.94 14.51
N THR A 268 6.73 -5.42 13.62
CA THR A 268 8.12 -4.96 13.55
C THR A 268 8.21 -3.58 12.91
N ALA A 269 7.46 -3.33 11.83
CA ALA A 269 7.41 -2.02 11.19
C ALA A 269 6.87 -0.95 12.14
N ALA A 270 5.77 -1.22 12.83
CA ALA A 270 5.11 -0.33 13.78
C ALA A 270 6.04 0.08 14.94
N ARG A 271 6.74 -0.89 15.57
CA ARG A 271 7.70 -0.58 16.64
C ARG A 271 8.76 0.43 16.20
N HIS A 272 9.26 0.31 14.97
CA HIS A 272 10.22 1.28 14.43
C HIS A 272 9.53 2.61 14.06
N LEU A 273 8.40 2.54 13.37
CA LEU A 273 7.65 3.71 12.91
C LEU A 273 7.30 4.65 14.07
N TRP A 274 6.69 4.10 15.12
CA TRP A 274 6.24 4.86 16.30
C TRP A 274 7.42 5.36 17.15
N LYS A 275 8.48 4.56 17.31
CA LYS A 275 9.70 4.99 18.03
C LYS A 275 10.34 6.24 17.42
N HIS A 276 10.22 6.42 16.11
CA HIS A 276 10.81 7.54 15.37
C HIS A 276 9.80 8.65 15.03
N SER A 277 8.57 8.55 15.54
CA SER A 277 7.51 9.54 15.35
C SER A 277 7.25 10.34 16.63
N ASP A 278 6.65 11.52 16.49
CA ASP A 278 6.03 12.27 17.60
C ASP A 278 4.57 11.86 17.85
N PHE A 279 4.05 10.93 17.05
CA PHE A 279 2.67 10.47 17.07
C PHE A 279 2.58 9.00 17.51
N THR A 280 1.40 8.66 18.00
CA THR A 280 0.97 7.33 18.41
C THR A 280 -0.20 6.87 17.52
N PRO A 281 -0.63 5.60 17.60
CA PRO A 281 -1.80 5.14 16.84
C PRO A 281 -3.06 5.97 17.10
N GLN A 282 -3.20 6.58 18.28
CA GLN A 282 -4.35 7.41 18.65
C GLN A 282 -4.36 8.77 17.96
N ASP A 283 -3.23 9.21 17.40
CA ASP A 283 -3.10 10.51 16.72
C ASP A 283 -3.30 10.40 15.20
N VAL A 284 -3.68 9.22 14.70
CA VAL A 284 -3.92 8.98 13.26
C VAL A 284 -5.36 9.33 12.93
N ASP A 285 -5.56 10.38 12.12
CA ASP A 285 -6.90 10.82 11.71
C ASP A 285 -7.52 9.93 10.62
N VAL A 286 -6.66 9.36 9.76
CA VAL A 286 -7.07 8.53 8.63
C VAL A 286 -6.00 7.48 8.32
N ALA A 287 -6.42 6.27 7.94
CA ALA A 287 -5.51 5.18 7.62
C ALA A 287 -5.75 4.63 6.21
N GLN A 288 -4.66 4.40 5.48
CA GLN A 288 -4.64 3.72 4.19
C GLN A 288 -3.87 2.41 4.36
N ILE A 289 -4.56 1.37 4.81
CA ILE A 289 -3.99 0.07 5.17
C ILE A 289 -4.11 -0.91 4.02
N TYR A 290 -3.03 -1.63 3.73
CA TYR A 290 -2.96 -2.62 2.67
C TYR A 290 -4.01 -3.73 2.79
N ASP A 291 -4.90 -3.81 1.82
CA ASP A 291 -6.10 -4.64 1.80
C ASP A 291 -6.13 -5.60 0.60
N ALA A 292 -5.02 -6.30 0.31
CA ALA A 292 -5.07 -7.37 -0.70
C ALA A 292 -6.12 -8.43 -0.38
N PHE A 293 -6.34 -8.66 0.93
CA PHE A 293 -7.44 -9.44 1.46
C PHE A 293 -8.01 -8.77 2.70
N THR A 294 -9.33 -8.89 2.92
CA THR A 294 -10.01 -8.32 4.10
C THR A 294 -9.39 -8.76 5.43
N ALA A 295 -8.98 -10.03 5.53
CA ALA A 295 -8.35 -10.59 6.73
C ALA A 295 -7.03 -9.92 7.13
N LEU A 296 -6.34 -9.24 6.20
CA LEU A 296 -5.12 -8.50 6.51
C LEU A 296 -5.39 -7.21 7.28
N ILE A 297 -6.60 -6.65 7.20
CA ILE A 297 -6.95 -5.41 7.91
C ILE A 297 -7.00 -5.64 9.43
N PRO A 298 -7.75 -6.61 9.99
CA PRO A 298 -7.69 -6.95 11.41
C PRO A 298 -6.26 -7.18 11.92
N LEU A 299 -5.46 -7.99 11.20
CA LEU A 299 -4.07 -8.26 11.57
C LEU A 299 -3.21 -6.99 11.58
N SER A 300 -3.43 -6.08 10.63
CA SER A 300 -2.73 -4.80 10.57
C SER A 300 -3.18 -3.84 11.67
N LEU A 301 -4.47 -3.78 12.00
CA LEU A 301 -4.99 -2.95 13.08
C LEU A 301 -4.32 -3.29 14.41
N GLU A 302 -4.15 -4.58 14.68
CA GLU A 302 -3.40 -5.08 15.84
C GLU A 302 -1.91 -4.77 15.73
N GLY A 303 -1.29 -5.11 14.58
CA GLY A 303 0.15 -4.94 14.37
C GLY A 303 0.63 -3.50 14.45
N TYR A 304 -0.20 -2.53 14.04
CA TYR A 304 0.08 -1.10 14.16
C TYR A 304 -0.41 -0.49 15.49
N GLY A 305 -1.10 -1.25 16.34
CA GLY A 305 -1.43 -0.83 17.71
C GLY A 305 -2.71 0.00 17.86
N PHE A 306 -3.64 -0.09 16.90
CA PHE A 306 -4.97 0.55 17.03
C PHE A 306 -5.89 -0.18 18.00
N CYS A 307 -5.67 -1.48 18.17
CA CYS A 307 -6.38 -2.34 19.11
C CYS A 307 -5.45 -3.41 19.69
N GLY A 308 -5.90 -4.08 20.75
CA GLY A 308 -5.19 -5.20 21.34
C GLY A 308 -5.20 -6.43 20.43
N ARG A 309 -4.29 -7.35 20.72
CA ARG A 309 -4.18 -8.62 19.98
C ARG A 309 -5.49 -9.43 20.07
N GLY A 310 -5.97 -9.92 18.94
CA GLY A 310 -7.24 -10.62 18.80
C GLY A 310 -8.47 -9.71 18.76
N GLU A 311 -8.32 -8.41 18.92
CA GLU A 311 -9.43 -7.44 18.91
C GLU A 311 -9.67 -6.84 17.52
N GLY A 312 -8.79 -7.11 16.54
CA GLY A 312 -8.86 -6.52 15.20
C GLY A 312 -10.16 -6.81 14.46
N GLY A 313 -10.76 -7.99 14.65
CA GLY A 313 -12.08 -8.31 14.11
C GLY A 313 -13.19 -7.44 14.72
N ALA A 314 -13.26 -7.41 16.05
CA ALA A 314 -14.23 -6.62 16.81
C ALA A 314 -14.07 -5.11 16.58
N PHE A 315 -12.84 -4.63 16.36
CA PHE A 315 -12.58 -3.23 16.02
C PHE A 315 -13.37 -2.77 14.78
N THR A 316 -13.70 -3.67 13.85
CA THR A 316 -14.44 -3.32 12.62
C THR A 316 -15.93 -3.07 12.83
N GLU A 317 -16.47 -3.38 14.02
CA GLU A 317 -17.89 -3.29 14.31
C GLU A 317 -18.40 -1.84 14.41
N GLY A 318 -19.72 -1.66 14.37
CA GLY A 318 -20.35 -0.35 14.60
C GLY A 318 -20.01 0.74 13.57
N GLY A 319 -19.44 0.38 12.42
CA GLY A 319 -19.00 1.36 11.42
C GLY A 319 -17.69 2.07 11.79
N ALA A 320 -16.86 1.48 12.65
CA ALA A 320 -15.60 2.07 13.08
C ALA A 320 -14.64 2.46 11.94
N LEU A 321 -14.71 1.77 10.80
CA LEU A 321 -13.88 2.02 9.62
C LEU A 321 -14.47 3.06 8.64
N GLU A 322 -15.69 3.54 8.90
CA GLU A 322 -16.38 4.51 8.06
C GLU A 322 -15.85 5.95 8.29
N ILE A 323 -16.17 6.87 7.37
CA ILE A 323 -15.95 8.31 7.63
C ILE A 323 -16.78 8.71 8.87
N GLY A 324 -16.14 9.33 9.85
CA GLY A 324 -16.75 9.65 11.15
C GLY A 324 -16.76 8.48 12.15
N GLY A 325 -16.22 7.32 11.78
CA GLY A 325 -15.93 6.22 12.69
C GLY A 325 -14.65 6.46 13.51
N LEU A 326 -14.20 5.42 14.22
CA LEU A 326 -13.00 5.46 15.06
C LEU A 326 -11.71 5.65 14.25
N LEU A 327 -11.62 5.02 13.09
CA LEU A 327 -10.47 5.11 12.19
C LEU A 327 -10.94 5.01 10.74
N PRO A 328 -11.26 6.13 10.09
CA PRO A 328 -11.59 6.16 8.68
C PRO A 328 -10.52 5.45 7.84
N LEU A 329 -10.95 4.41 7.11
CA LEU A 329 -10.05 3.48 6.43
C LEU A 329 -10.21 3.54 4.90
N ASN A 330 -9.10 3.49 4.18
CA ASN A 330 -9.02 3.24 2.73
C ASN A 330 -9.99 4.13 1.93
N THR A 331 -9.88 5.44 2.12
CA THR A 331 -10.85 6.45 1.66
C THR A 331 -10.99 6.56 0.14
N GLY A 332 -10.04 6.05 -0.64
CA GLY A 332 -10.16 5.91 -2.09
C GLY A 332 -10.89 4.63 -2.52
N GLY A 333 -11.04 3.66 -1.61
CA GLY A 333 -11.61 2.33 -1.83
C GLY A 333 -10.61 1.17 -1.80
N GLY A 334 -9.33 1.46 -1.57
CA GLY A 334 -8.26 0.48 -1.40
C GLY A 334 -8.04 -0.48 -2.57
N GLY A 335 -7.25 -1.52 -2.36
CA GLY A 335 -7.06 -2.63 -3.28
C GLY A 335 -8.32 -3.47 -3.52
N LEU A 336 -9.25 -3.50 -2.55
CA LEU A 336 -10.49 -4.25 -2.65
C LEU A 336 -11.47 -3.64 -3.67
N SER A 337 -11.53 -2.31 -3.80
CA SER A 337 -12.58 -1.65 -4.58
C SER A 337 -12.13 -0.49 -5.47
N GLU A 338 -11.00 0.17 -5.20
CA GLU A 338 -10.43 1.17 -6.10
C GLU A 338 -9.62 0.51 -7.22
N ALA A 339 -8.42 0.04 -6.87
CA ALA A 339 -7.44 -0.51 -7.78
C ALA A 339 -6.36 -1.24 -6.99
N TYR A 340 -5.89 -2.39 -7.50
CA TYR A 340 -4.80 -3.10 -6.85
C TYR A 340 -3.46 -2.89 -7.58
N VAL A 341 -2.83 -1.75 -7.31
CA VAL A 341 -1.50 -1.40 -7.83
C VAL A 341 -0.43 -1.58 -6.74
N HIS A 342 -0.47 -2.75 -6.08
CA HIS A 342 0.45 -3.14 -5.00
C HIS A 342 0.60 -2.06 -3.91
N GLY A 343 -0.51 -1.45 -3.50
CA GLY A 343 -0.57 -0.48 -2.39
C GLY A 343 -0.07 0.93 -2.73
N PHE A 344 0.35 1.20 -3.97
CA PHE A 344 0.78 2.56 -4.34
C PHE A 344 -0.38 3.56 -4.37
N ASN A 345 -1.60 3.09 -4.67
CA ASN A 345 -2.82 3.89 -4.60
C ASN A 345 -3.14 4.38 -3.19
N LEU A 346 -2.75 3.62 -2.15
CA LEU A 346 -2.89 4.02 -0.74
C LEU A 346 -2.01 5.23 -0.41
N ILE A 347 -0.80 5.30 -0.98
CA ILE A 347 0.12 6.44 -0.80
C ILE A 347 -0.50 7.70 -1.41
N ASN A 348 -0.96 7.61 -2.67
CA ASN A 348 -1.57 8.75 -3.35
C ASN A 348 -2.85 9.21 -2.64
N GLU A 349 -3.67 8.29 -2.14
CA GLU A 349 -4.88 8.64 -1.37
C GLU A 349 -4.54 9.30 -0.03
N GLY A 350 -3.52 8.83 0.68
CA GLY A 350 -3.03 9.48 1.90
C GLY A 350 -2.59 10.93 1.64
N VAL A 351 -1.91 11.17 0.51
CA VAL A 351 -1.56 12.52 0.07
C VAL A 351 -2.81 13.37 -0.24
N LYS A 352 -3.81 12.81 -0.94
CA LYS A 352 -5.07 13.51 -1.22
C LYS A 352 -5.81 13.91 0.05
N GLN A 353 -5.91 13.00 1.04
CA GLN A 353 -6.53 13.30 2.34
C GLN A 353 -5.87 14.48 3.03
N LEU A 354 -4.54 14.49 3.14
CA LEU A 354 -3.78 15.54 3.82
C LEU A 354 -3.75 16.88 3.05
N ARG A 355 -4.01 16.84 1.74
CA ARG A 355 -4.20 18.02 0.88
C ARG A 355 -5.64 18.54 0.86
N GLY A 356 -6.62 17.79 1.37
CA GLY A 356 -8.03 18.16 1.29
C GLY A 356 -8.65 17.92 -0.10
N THR A 357 -8.09 16.99 -0.89
CA THR A 357 -8.51 16.72 -2.28
C THR A 357 -9.05 15.30 -2.50
N SER A 358 -9.31 14.55 -1.42
CA SER A 358 -9.96 13.25 -1.55
C SER A 358 -11.44 13.41 -1.91
N THR A 359 -11.97 12.44 -2.65
CA THR A 359 -13.40 12.35 -2.97
C THR A 359 -14.24 11.90 -1.78
N ALA A 360 -13.62 11.25 -0.79
CA ALA A 360 -14.23 10.89 0.49
C ALA A 360 -13.39 11.48 1.64
N GLN A 361 -13.37 12.80 1.71
CA GLN A 361 -12.53 13.57 2.63
C GLN A 361 -12.88 13.32 4.10
N VAL A 362 -11.88 13.00 4.92
CA VAL A 362 -11.98 13.03 6.38
C VAL A 362 -11.82 14.48 6.84
N PRO A 363 -12.76 15.03 7.65
CA PRO A 363 -12.65 16.39 8.18
C PRO A 363 -11.36 16.59 8.96
N ASP A 364 -10.67 17.71 8.69
CA ASP A 364 -9.50 18.19 9.42
C ASP A 364 -8.32 17.20 9.55
N ALA A 365 -8.24 16.18 8.69
CA ALA A 365 -7.16 15.19 8.72
C ALA A 365 -5.78 15.84 8.55
N ALA A 366 -4.92 15.66 9.56
CA ALA A 366 -3.58 16.21 9.63
C ALA A 366 -2.51 15.11 9.65
N THR A 367 -2.88 13.89 10.04
CA THR A 367 -1.99 12.72 10.13
C THR A 367 -2.61 11.53 9.39
N CYS A 368 -1.82 10.88 8.53
CA CYS A 368 -2.23 9.69 7.79
C CYS A 368 -1.21 8.56 7.95
N LEU A 369 -1.65 7.39 8.41
CA LEU A 369 -0.87 6.16 8.33
C LEU A 369 -1.10 5.51 6.96
N VAL A 370 -0.02 5.19 6.25
CA VAL A 370 -0.07 4.36 5.04
C VAL A 370 0.73 3.10 5.27
N THR A 371 0.17 1.94 4.98
CA THR A 371 0.83 0.65 5.18
C THR A 371 1.00 -0.12 3.87
N ALA A 372 2.08 -0.89 3.79
CA ALA A 372 2.35 -1.85 2.73
C ALA A 372 1.82 -3.24 3.12
N GLY A 373 2.05 -4.22 2.24
CA GLY A 373 1.50 -5.58 2.39
C GLY A 373 1.81 -6.25 3.71
N GLU A 374 0.77 -6.69 4.42
CA GLU A 374 0.85 -7.62 5.54
C GLU A 374 1.00 -9.07 5.03
N GLY A 375 1.65 -9.93 5.80
CA GLY A 375 2.00 -11.31 5.42
C GLY A 375 3.33 -11.45 4.68
N VAL A 376 3.95 -10.37 4.20
CA VAL A 376 5.29 -10.35 3.59
C VAL A 376 6.15 -9.28 4.25
N PRO A 377 7.51 -9.32 4.15
CA PRO A 377 8.34 -8.24 4.68
C PRO A 377 7.80 -6.89 4.18
N THR A 378 7.46 -6.01 5.13
CA THR A 378 6.53 -4.90 4.91
C THR A 378 7.20 -3.54 5.10
N SER A 379 6.43 -2.48 4.87
CA SER A 379 6.82 -1.10 5.11
C SER A 379 5.63 -0.22 5.48
N ALA A 380 5.89 0.92 6.09
CA ALA A 380 4.86 1.90 6.45
C ALA A 380 5.41 3.33 6.37
N LEU A 381 4.51 4.28 6.12
CA LEU A 381 4.74 5.71 6.21
C LEU A 381 3.76 6.31 7.21
N LEU A 382 4.26 7.18 8.09
CA LEU A 382 3.42 8.17 8.74
C LEU A 382 3.61 9.49 8.01
N LEU A 383 2.53 9.96 7.39
CA LEU A 383 2.48 11.21 6.65
C LEU A 383 1.76 12.27 7.48
N ARG A 384 2.19 13.52 7.34
CA ARG A 384 1.48 14.65 7.95
C ARG A 384 1.41 15.86 7.03
N SER A 385 0.40 16.69 7.27
CA SER A 385 0.13 17.88 6.47
C SER A 385 0.98 19.10 6.82
#